data_AF-A0A941F7W6-F1
#
_entry.id   AF-A0A941F7W6-F1
#
_cell.length_a   1.000
_cell.length_b   1.000
_cell.length_c   1.000
_cell.angle_alpha   90.00
_cell.angle_beta   90.00
_cell.angle_gamma   90.00
#
_symmetry.space_group_name_H-M   'P 1'
#
loop_
_entity.id
_entity.type
_entity.pdbx_description
1 polymer ?
#
loop_
_entity_poly.entity_id
_entity_poly.type
_entity_poly.pdbx_seq_one_letter_code
_entity_poly.pdbx_strand_id
1 'polypeptide(L)'
;MRVRVTKETTAYWNYAVQTFKEGQELTGDLAELLADNAPAESIEVLEDDRPAQPEPDADAGQGEGGEPPAELDIEGTAKEVLAWVGDDPDRAAEALEAEQAKDSPRSTLVKTLQKIADAEDAE
;
A
#
# COMPACT_ATOMS: atom_id res chain seq x y z
N MET A 1 -14.14 -4.27 -24.78
CA MET A 1 -14.17 -5.04 -23.52
C MET A 1 -15.39 -5.95 -23.44
N ARG A 2 -15.23 -7.18 -22.92
CA ARG A 2 -16.29 -8.17 -22.66
C ARG A 2 -16.14 -8.74 -21.25
N VAL A 3 -17.26 -8.84 -20.55
CA VAL A 3 -17.32 -9.42 -19.20
C VAL A 3 -18.46 -10.42 -19.08
N ARG A 4 -18.33 -11.33 -18.11
CA ARG A 4 -19.35 -12.29 -17.71
C ARG A 4 -19.69 -12.08 -16.25
N VAL A 5 -20.98 -12.05 -15.95
CA VAL A 5 -21.48 -11.94 -14.58
C VAL A 5 -21.38 -13.32 -13.93
N THR A 6 -20.64 -13.43 -12.84
CA THR A 6 -20.44 -14.67 -12.07
C THR A 6 -21.29 -14.72 -10.81
N LYS A 7 -21.77 -13.57 -10.33
CA LYS A 7 -22.75 -13.46 -9.24
C LYS A 7 -23.78 -12.41 -9.58
N GLU A 8 -25.03 -12.62 -9.15
CA GLU A 8 -26.08 -11.60 -9.30
C GLU A 8 -25.60 -10.26 -8.74
N THR A 9 -25.64 -9.22 -9.57
CA THR A 9 -25.17 -7.89 -9.20
C THR A 9 -26.11 -6.82 -9.74
N THR A 10 -26.15 -5.68 -9.08
CA THR A 10 -26.93 -4.52 -9.54
C THR A 10 -26.00 -3.36 -9.83
N ALA A 11 -26.21 -2.70 -10.97
CA ALA A 11 -25.46 -1.50 -11.32
C ALA A 11 -26.39 -0.43 -11.88
N TYR A 12 -26.03 0.83 -11.62
CA TYR A 12 -26.74 1.98 -12.16
C TYR A 12 -26.26 2.28 -13.58
N TRP A 13 -27.15 2.19 -14.57
CA TRP A 13 -26.85 2.38 -15.98
C TRP A 13 -28.02 3.05 -16.69
N ASN A 14 -27.74 4.01 -17.58
CA ASN A 14 -28.79 4.72 -18.34
C ASN A 14 -29.91 5.28 -17.45
N TYR A 15 -29.52 5.91 -16.34
CA TYR A 15 -30.44 6.50 -15.36
C TYR A 15 -31.36 5.52 -14.62
N ALA A 16 -31.10 4.21 -14.71
CA ALA A 16 -31.87 3.17 -14.04
C ALA A 16 -30.97 2.16 -13.32
N VAL A 17 -31.48 1.53 -12.26
CA VAL A 17 -30.81 0.38 -11.63
C VAL A 17 -31.13 -0.86 -12.46
N GLN A 18 -30.10 -1.50 -12.99
CA GLN A 18 -30.21 -2.77 -13.70
C GLN A 18 -29.68 -3.91 -12.85
N THR A 19 -30.41 -5.03 -12.85
CA THR A 19 -30.00 -6.27 -12.19
C THR A 19 -29.49 -7.24 -13.24
N PHE A 20 -28.27 -7.73 -13.04
CA PHE A 20 -27.61 -8.69 -13.89
C PHE A 20 -27.52 -10.03 -13.18
N LYS A 21 -27.91 -11.10 -13.88
CA LYS A 21 -27.91 -12.45 -13.31
C LYS A 21 -26.58 -13.16 -13.58
N GLU A 22 -26.25 -14.11 -12.72
CA GLU A 22 -25.15 -15.05 -12.96
C GLU A 22 -25.28 -15.69 -14.36
N GLY A 23 -24.16 -15.75 -15.07
CA GLY A 23 -24.04 -16.27 -16.42
C GLY A 23 -24.26 -15.24 -17.54
N GLN A 24 -24.65 -14.00 -17.24
CA GLN A 24 -24.92 -12.98 -18.26
C GLN A 24 -23.64 -12.38 -18.83
N GLU A 25 -23.49 -12.39 -20.15
CA GLU A 25 -22.36 -11.79 -20.85
C GLU A 25 -22.70 -10.38 -21.35
N LEU A 26 -21.78 -9.45 -21.15
CA LEU A 26 -21.96 -8.03 -21.47
C LEU A 26 -20.75 -7.52 -22.26
N THR A 27 -20.99 -6.57 -23.15
CA THR A 27 -19.98 -5.99 -24.04
C THR A 27 -20.11 -4.46 -24.08
N GLY A 28 -19.00 -3.78 -24.42
CA GLY A 28 -18.95 -2.32 -24.57
C GLY A 28 -18.92 -1.58 -23.23
N ASP A 29 -19.46 -0.35 -23.20
CA ASP A 29 -19.34 0.56 -22.05
C ASP A 29 -19.95 -0.02 -20.75
N LEU A 30 -20.99 -0.84 -20.86
CA LEU A 30 -21.61 -1.50 -19.70
C LEU A 30 -20.68 -2.58 -19.11
N ALA A 31 -19.92 -3.26 -19.98
CA ALA A 31 -18.92 -4.24 -19.54
C ALA A 31 -17.76 -3.54 -18.80
N GLU A 32 -17.34 -2.38 -19.29
CA GLU A 32 -16.32 -1.53 -18.65
C GLU A 32 -16.80 -1.03 -17.29
N LEU A 33 -18.03 -0.49 -17.21
CA LEU A 33 -18.60 -0.03 -15.94
C LEU A 33 -18.62 -1.15 -14.89
N LEU A 34 -19.08 -2.34 -15.28
CA LEU A 34 -19.16 -3.47 -14.36
C LEU A 34 -17.78 -3.98 -13.94
N ALA A 35 -16.80 -4.01 -14.84
CA ALA A 35 -15.44 -4.39 -14.46
C ALA A 35 -14.79 -3.42 -13.46
N ASP A 36 -15.17 -2.15 -13.49
CA ASP A 36 -14.61 -1.11 -12.62
C ASP A 36 -15.38 -0.93 -11.30
N ASN A 37 -16.71 -1.12 -11.32
CA ASN A 37 -17.59 -0.76 -10.19
C ASN A 37 -18.29 -1.96 -9.54
N ALA A 38 -18.37 -3.11 -10.20
CA ALA A 38 -18.97 -4.28 -9.58
C ALA A 38 -17.99 -4.93 -8.58
N PRO A 39 -18.50 -5.76 -7.64
CA PRO A 39 -17.63 -6.53 -6.75
C PRO A 39 -16.68 -7.43 -7.57
N ALA A 40 -15.42 -7.51 -7.17
CA ALA A 40 -14.40 -8.30 -7.88
C ALA A 40 -14.78 -9.79 -8.05
N GLU A 41 -15.60 -10.32 -7.15
CA GLU A 41 -16.11 -11.70 -7.18
C GLU A 41 -17.39 -11.89 -8.02
N SER A 42 -17.96 -10.81 -8.55
CA SER A 42 -19.24 -10.83 -9.29
C SER A 42 -19.08 -10.74 -10.81
N ILE A 43 -17.90 -10.36 -11.31
CA ILE A 43 -17.63 -10.15 -12.74
C ILE A 43 -16.31 -10.82 -13.12
N GLU A 44 -16.33 -11.58 -14.21
CA GLU A 44 -15.17 -12.18 -14.86
C GLU A 44 -14.92 -11.46 -16.20
N VAL A 45 -13.73 -10.86 -16.37
CA VAL A 45 -13.37 -10.18 -17.62
C VAL A 45 -12.91 -11.23 -18.64
N LEU A 46 -13.67 -11.41 -19.71
CA LEU A 46 -13.38 -12.39 -20.77
C LEU A 46 -12.46 -11.82 -21.85
N GLU A 47 -12.59 -10.53 -22.14
CA GLU A 47 -11.81 -9.84 -23.17
C GLU A 47 -11.54 -8.42 -22.69
N ASP A 48 -10.32 -8.18 -22.23
CA ASP A 48 -9.85 -6.86 -21.85
C ASP A 48 -9.12 -6.25 -23.03
N ASP A 49 -9.72 -5.23 -23.64
CA ASP A 49 -9.13 -4.47 -24.76
C ASP A 49 -8.50 -3.16 -24.25
N ARG A 50 -8.42 -2.97 -22.92
CA ARG A 50 -7.77 -1.78 -22.38
C ARG A 50 -6.28 -1.93 -22.65
N PRO A 51 -5.58 -0.86 -23.04
CA PRO A 51 -4.13 -0.90 -23.08
C PRO A 51 -3.67 -1.38 -21.71
N ALA A 52 -2.82 -2.41 -21.68
CA ALA A 52 -2.29 -2.94 -20.42
C ALA A 52 -1.85 -1.74 -19.59
N GLN A 53 -2.60 -1.44 -18.52
CA GLN A 53 -2.08 -0.60 -17.46
C GLN A 53 -0.75 -1.26 -17.12
N PRO A 54 0.38 -0.53 -17.12
CA PRO A 54 1.62 -1.12 -16.65
C PRO A 54 1.26 -1.72 -15.30
N GLU A 55 1.40 -3.05 -15.18
CA GLU A 55 1.38 -3.67 -13.88
C GLU A 55 2.34 -2.82 -13.07
N PRO A 56 1.89 -2.09 -12.02
CA PRO A 56 2.87 -1.59 -11.08
C PRO A 56 3.49 -2.88 -10.59
N ASP A 57 4.74 -3.15 -11.04
CA ASP A 57 5.49 -4.34 -10.69
C ASP A 57 5.14 -4.70 -9.25
N ALA A 58 4.29 -5.71 -9.10
CA ALA A 58 3.92 -6.25 -7.81
C ALA A 58 5.05 -7.21 -7.42
N ASP A 59 6.25 -6.63 -7.39
CA ASP A 59 7.48 -7.13 -6.81
C ASP A 59 8.17 -5.90 -6.20
N ALA A 60 7.58 -5.43 -5.11
CA ALA A 60 8.26 -4.60 -4.12
C ALA A 60 7.82 -5.04 -2.72
N GLY A 61 7.68 -6.36 -2.54
CA GLY A 61 8.06 -6.96 -1.27
C GLY A 61 9.58 -7.09 -1.29
N GLN A 62 10.26 -6.28 -0.47
CA GLN A 62 11.71 -6.33 -0.23
C GLN A 62 12.60 -5.92 -1.42
N GLY A 63 12.97 -4.64 -1.41
CA GLY A 63 13.93 -4.06 -2.33
C GLY A 63 14.50 -2.79 -1.72
N GLU A 64 15.22 -2.95 -0.62
CA GLU A 64 16.19 -1.97 -0.14
C GLU A 64 17.12 -1.57 -1.29
N GLY A 65 16.91 -0.37 -1.82
CA GLY A 65 17.70 0.17 -2.91
C GLY A 65 17.20 1.57 -3.25
N GLY A 66 17.87 2.65 -2.89
CA GLY A 66 19.23 2.78 -2.41
C GLY A 66 19.54 4.26 -2.59
N GLU A 67 19.04 5.08 -1.68
CA GLU A 67 19.80 6.29 -1.35
C GLU A 67 20.92 5.78 -0.43
N PRO A 68 22.20 6.15 -0.65
CA PRO A 68 23.26 5.81 0.32
C PRO A 68 22.75 6.15 1.72
N PRO A 69 23.09 5.37 2.77
CA PRO A 69 22.58 5.64 4.11
C PRO A 69 22.87 7.10 4.40
N ALA A 70 21.81 7.92 4.47
CA ALA A 70 21.97 9.30 4.84
C ALA A 70 22.71 9.27 6.19
N GLU A 71 23.73 10.10 6.36
CA GLU A 71 24.46 10.12 7.62
C GLU A 71 23.46 10.37 8.75
N LEU A 72 23.52 9.58 9.82
CA LEU A 72 22.66 9.74 10.98
C LEU A 72 22.81 11.16 11.55
N ASP A 73 21.85 12.03 11.27
CA ASP A 73 21.83 13.40 11.79
C ASP A 73 21.22 13.42 13.18
N ILE A 74 21.94 12.85 14.16
CA ILE A 74 21.45 12.81 15.55
C ILE A 74 21.38 14.22 16.15
N GLU A 75 22.15 15.18 15.64
CA GLU A 75 22.14 16.57 16.11
C GLU A 75 20.85 17.32 15.75
N GLY A 76 20.11 16.85 14.74
CA GLY A 76 18.84 17.40 14.29
C GLY A 76 17.71 17.32 15.32
N THR A 77 16.51 17.70 14.90
CA THR A 77 15.30 17.60 15.73
C THR A 77 14.82 16.15 15.83
N ALA A 78 14.05 15.83 16.87
CA ALA A 78 13.48 14.49 17.03
C ALA A 78 12.67 14.03 15.81
N LYS A 79 12.07 14.97 15.07
CA LYS A 79 11.33 14.67 13.84
C LYS A 79 12.27 14.25 12.70
N GLU A 80 13.43 14.87 12.59
CA GLU A 80 14.43 14.55 11.57
C GLU A 80 15.04 13.16 11.83
N VAL A 81 15.39 12.87 13.09
CA VAL A 81 15.86 11.54 13.49
C VAL A 81 14.81 10.46 13.20
N LEU A 82 13.55 10.71 13.55
CA LEU A 82 12.47 9.75 13.27
C LEU A 82 12.17 9.59 11.77
N ALA A 83 12.35 10.65 10.97
CA ALA A 83 12.19 10.55 9.52
C ALA A 83 13.32 9.74 8.86
N TRP A 84 14.53 9.80 9.42
CA TRP A 84 15.67 9.00 8.98
C TRP A 84 15.53 7.52 9.35
N VAL A 85 15.07 7.27 10.59
CA VAL A 85 14.78 5.91 11.08
C VAL A 85 13.62 5.27 10.31
N GLY A 86 12.55 6.03 10.06
CA GLY A 86 11.36 5.48 9.42
C GLY A 86 10.76 4.35 10.25
N ASP A 87 10.51 3.22 9.58
CA ASP A 87 10.03 1.96 10.18
C ASP A 87 11.14 0.89 10.24
N ASP A 88 12.40 1.27 9.97
CA ASP A 88 13.55 0.36 10.01
C ASP A 88 14.03 0.14 11.46
N PRO A 89 13.96 -1.09 12.00
CA PRO A 89 14.36 -1.40 13.37
C PRO A 89 15.88 -1.29 13.57
N ASP A 90 16.70 -1.69 12.60
CA ASP A 90 18.16 -1.53 12.64
C ASP A 90 18.57 -0.06 12.77
N ARG A 91 17.91 0.83 12.00
CA ARG A 91 18.14 2.28 12.10
C ARG A 91 17.64 2.84 13.43
N ALA A 92 16.52 2.34 13.92
CA ALA A 92 16.00 2.74 15.22
C ALA A 92 16.96 2.40 16.36
N ALA A 93 17.60 1.21 16.31
CA ALA A 93 18.63 0.80 17.26
C ALA A 93 19.86 1.73 17.20
N GLU A 94 20.38 2.03 16.00
CA GLU A 94 21.53 2.93 15.84
C GLU A 94 21.23 4.34 16.38
N ALA A 95 20.07 4.91 16.02
CA ALA A 95 19.64 6.20 16.52
C ALA A 95 19.39 6.19 18.04
N LEU A 96 18.92 5.08 18.60
CA LEU A 96 18.67 4.91 20.03
C LEU A 96 19.98 4.89 20.81
N GLU A 97 20.99 4.18 20.33
CA GLU A 97 22.33 4.17 20.94
C GLU A 97 22.98 5.57 20.87
N ALA A 98 22.89 6.23 19.72
CA ALA A 98 23.42 7.57 19.53
C ALA A 98 22.73 8.62 20.41
N GLU A 99 21.41 8.57 20.55
CA GLU A 99 20.65 9.49 21.42
C GLU A 99 20.93 9.24 22.90
N GLN A 100 21.09 7.97 23.31
CA GLN A 100 21.42 7.62 24.69
C GLN A 100 22.86 7.95 25.09
N ALA A 101 23.79 7.99 24.12
CA ALA A 101 25.17 8.41 24.33
C ALA A 101 25.32 9.93 24.59
N LYS A 102 24.27 10.73 24.34
CA LYS A 102 24.28 12.17 24.63
C LYS A 102 24.18 12.44 26.12
N ASP A 103 24.74 13.59 26.53
CA ASP A 103 24.64 14.10 27.90
C ASP A 103 23.19 14.39 28.32
N SER A 104 22.32 14.72 27.36
CA SER A 104 20.90 15.02 27.58
C SER A 104 20.00 14.28 26.57
N PRO A 105 19.72 12.99 26.82
CA PRO A 105 18.89 12.19 25.93
C PRO A 105 17.43 12.66 25.97
N ARG A 106 16.84 12.86 24.80
CA ARG A 106 15.43 13.23 24.65
C ARG A 106 14.56 12.01 24.96
N SER A 107 14.03 11.92 26.17
CA SER A 107 13.26 10.75 26.63
C SER A 107 12.05 10.39 25.75
N THR A 108 11.45 11.36 25.06
CA THR A 108 10.38 11.10 24.09
C THR A 108 10.89 10.41 22.83
N LEU A 109 12.05 10.86 22.30
CA LEU A 109 12.68 10.26 21.13
C LEU A 109 13.13 8.83 21.44
N VAL A 110 13.80 8.64 22.59
CA VAL A 110 14.23 7.31 23.09
C VAL A 110 13.06 6.33 23.15
N LYS A 111 11.91 6.74 23.70
CA LYS A 111 10.71 5.88 23.77
C LYS A 111 10.17 5.49 22.39
N THR A 112 10.15 6.43 21.45
CA THR A 112 9.68 6.16 20.09
C THR A 112 10.64 5.23 19.35
N LEU A 113 11.95 5.48 19.44
CA LEU A 113 12.97 4.63 18.84
C LEU A 113 12.95 3.21 19.42
N GLN A 114 12.85 3.08 20.74
CA GLN A 114 12.72 1.77 21.39
C GLN A 114 11.47 1.02 20.91
N LYS A 115 10.35 1.71 20.66
CA LYS A 115 9.14 1.08 20.13
C LYS A 115 9.32 0.58 18.70
N ILE A 116 10.08 1.30 17.86
CA ILE A 116 10.35 0.89 16.48
C ILE A 116 11.31 -0.29 16.47
N ALA A 117 12.38 -0.24 17.28
CA ALA A 117 13.33 -1.35 17.41
C ALA A 117 12.69 -2.63 17.99
N ASP A 118 11.73 -2.51 18.91
CA ASP A 118 11.01 -3.65 19.52
C ASP A 118 9.88 -4.19 18.62
N ALA A 119 9.49 -3.45 17.58
CA ALA A 119 8.41 -3.87 16.68
C ALA A 119 8.78 -5.08 15.79
N GLU A 120 10.06 -5.51 15.77
CA GLU A 120 10.49 -6.77 15.14
C GLU A 120 9.95 -8.02 15.82
N ASP A 121 9.51 -7.95 17.08
CA ASP A 121 9.04 -9.13 17.82
C ASP A 121 7.52 -9.40 17.63
N ALA A 122 6.84 -8.62 16.77
CA ALA A 122 5.38 -8.65 16.62
C ALA A 122 4.86 -9.34 15.35
N GLU A 123 5.71 -10.00 14.54
CA GLU A 123 5.25 -10.78 13.37
C GLU A 123 5.79 -12.22 13.31
#